data_AF-A0AAW8W709-F1
#
_entry.id   AF-A0AAW8W709-F1
#
_cell.length_a   1.000
_cell.length_b   1.000
_cell.length_c   1.000
_cell.angle_alpha   90.00
_cell.angle_beta   90.00
_cell.angle_gamma   90.00
#
_symmetry.space_group_name_H-M   'P 1'
#
loop_
_entity.id
_entity.type
_entity.pdbx_description
1 polymer ?
#
loop_
_entity_poly.entity_id
_entity_poly.type
_entity_poly.pdbx_seq_one_letter_code
_entity_poly.pdbx_strand_id
1 'polypeptide(L)'
;MAPQFLTLQQALTHPDQALTPAQLTLMLANIGALDPTVRDQTIYSLFAQQFEQQTLSLDQKNRIAQHLLQNHDLFASIDGPQSPLVFLRSFTALLTALVLSDDAQTHWLTPKLRAHFFNDALTYLPRETDQRGWTVNGWADGVSHGADLLGTAWAHPAFPPDAVPTALHALTTVLLRQTQVFQFDEEPRLAMTLVMASQAHHLTIDQL
;
A
#
# COMPACT_ATOMS: atom_id res chain seq x y z
N MET A 1 -7.43 22.32 9.71
CA MET A 1 -7.86 20.92 9.81
C MET A 1 -9.22 20.85 10.51
N ALA A 2 -10.16 20.04 10.02
CA ALA A 2 -11.50 19.91 10.61
C ALA A 2 -11.47 19.17 11.97
N PRO A 3 -12.44 19.41 12.89
CA PRO A 3 -12.42 18.86 14.25
C PRO A 3 -12.27 17.33 14.31
N GLN A 4 -12.91 16.61 13.39
CA GLN A 4 -12.84 15.14 13.37
C GLN A 4 -11.42 14.60 13.11
N PHE A 5 -10.58 15.33 12.36
CA PHE A 5 -9.20 14.93 12.11
C PHE A 5 -8.27 15.30 13.27
N LEU A 6 -8.58 16.35 14.04
CA LEU A 6 -7.86 16.65 15.28
C LEU A 6 -8.01 15.52 16.30
N THR A 7 -9.21 14.96 16.43
CA THR A 7 -9.46 13.80 17.31
C THR A 7 -8.69 12.56 16.84
N LEU A 8 -8.58 12.32 15.53
CA LEU A 8 -7.73 11.25 14.99
C LEU A 8 -6.24 11.50 15.26
N GLN A 9 -5.80 12.75 15.12
CA GLN A 9 -4.41 13.12 15.39
C GLN A 9 -4.05 12.95 16.87
N GLN A 10 -4.98 13.24 17.78
CA GLN A 10 -4.82 12.94 19.21
C GLN A 10 -4.75 11.43 19.49
N ALA A 11 -5.42 10.59 18.69
CA ALA A 11 -5.34 9.13 18.87
C ALA A 11 -3.92 8.58 18.64
N LEU A 12 -3.08 9.26 17.85
CA LEU A 12 -1.68 8.87 17.63
C LEU A 12 -0.84 8.88 18.92
N THR A 13 -1.22 9.67 19.93
CA THR A 13 -0.54 9.71 21.23
C THR A 13 -0.98 8.58 22.17
N HIS A 14 -1.96 7.78 21.75
CA HIS A 14 -2.51 6.65 22.49
C HIS A 14 -2.54 5.39 21.61
N PRO A 15 -1.36 4.87 21.21
CA PRO A 15 -1.23 3.75 20.26
C PRO A 15 -2.07 2.51 20.61
N ASP A 16 -2.21 2.24 21.91
CA ASP A 16 -2.90 1.06 22.43
C ASP A 16 -4.44 1.19 22.37
N GLN A 17 -4.95 2.38 22.06
CA GLN A 17 -6.39 2.62 21.99
C GLN A 17 -6.94 2.14 20.65
N ALA A 18 -7.89 1.20 20.70
CA ALA A 18 -8.59 0.72 19.51
C ALA A 18 -9.44 1.82 18.85
N LEU A 19 -9.44 1.84 17.51
CA LEU A 19 -10.32 2.71 16.73
C LEU A 19 -11.79 2.41 16.99
N THR A 20 -12.62 3.44 17.03
CA THR A 20 -14.08 3.27 16.93
C THR A 20 -14.51 2.96 15.49
N PRO A 21 -15.67 2.33 15.26
CA PRO A 21 -16.20 2.11 13.91
C PRO A 21 -16.37 3.40 13.09
N ALA A 22 -16.69 4.51 13.75
CA ALA A 22 -16.84 5.82 13.11
C ALA A 22 -15.48 6.39 12.66
N GLN A 23 -14.45 6.30 13.50
CA GLN A 23 -13.08 6.69 13.15
C GLN A 23 -12.54 5.86 11.99
N LEU A 24 -12.74 4.53 12.03
CA LEU A 24 -12.33 3.65 10.93
C LEU A 24 -13.01 4.04 9.60
N THR A 25 -14.31 4.32 9.63
CA THR A 25 -15.06 4.76 8.44
C THR A 25 -14.53 6.09 7.91
N LEU A 26 -14.25 7.05 8.79
CA LEU A 26 -13.69 8.35 8.44
C LEU A 26 -12.31 8.22 7.81
N MET A 27 -11.44 7.39 8.39
CA MET A 27 -10.08 7.13 7.89
C MET A 27 -10.11 6.51 6.50
N LEU A 28 -10.90 5.46 6.30
CA LEU A 28 -11.04 4.79 4.99
C LEU A 28 -11.54 5.78 3.92
N ALA A 29 -12.55 6.60 4.23
CA ALA A 29 -13.07 7.59 3.29
C ALA A 29 -12.09 8.73 2.94
N ASN A 30 -10.99 8.88 3.68
CA ASN A 30 -10.04 9.99 3.53
C ASN A 30 -8.59 9.52 3.33
N ILE A 31 -8.36 8.24 3.03
CA ILE A 31 -7.02 7.69 2.79
C ILE A 31 -6.30 8.36 1.61
N GLY A 32 -7.05 8.97 0.69
CA GLY A 32 -6.55 9.76 -0.44
C GLY A 32 -6.69 11.28 -0.30
N ALA A 33 -6.85 11.81 0.92
CA ALA A 33 -7.07 13.25 1.13
C ALA A 33 -5.93 14.10 0.53
N LEU A 34 -6.25 15.27 -0.04
CA LEU A 34 -5.23 16.14 -0.64
C LEU A 34 -4.35 16.84 0.40
N ASP A 35 -4.87 17.08 1.60
CA ASP A 35 -4.11 17.66 2.71
C ASP A 35 -3.17 16.60 3.29
N PRO A 36 -1.83 16.73 3.16
CA PRO A 36 -0.88 15.75 3.67
C PRO A 36 -0.86 15.64 5.20
N THR A 37 -1.35 16.66 5.90
CA THR A 37 -1.52 16.60 7.36
C THR A 37 -2.63 15.61 7.72
N VAL A 38 -3.69 15.55 6.90
CA VAL A 38 -4.80 14.61 7.07
C VAL A 38 -4.39 13.22 6.59
N ARG A 39 -3.84 13.13 5.37
CA ARG A 39 -3.52 11.86 4.72
C ARG A 39 -2.32 11.16 5.37
N ASP A 40 -1.15 11.78 5.31
CA ASP A 40 0.12 11.17 5.71
C ASP A 40 0.25 11.19 7.24
N GLN A 41 0.18 12.38 7.83
CA GLN A 41 0.53 12.57 9.24
C GLN A 41 -0.55 12.07 10.21
N THR A 42 -1.79 11.91 9.74
CA THR A 42 -2.91 11.47 10.58
C THR A 42 -3.41 10.09 10.17
N ILE A 43 -4.04 9.96 9.00
CA ILE A 43 -4.76 8.74 8.63
C ILE A 43 -3.81 7.56 8.41
N TYR A 44 -2.81 7.72 7.54
CA TYR A 44 -1.88 6.65 7.22
C TYR A 44 -1.03 6.27 8.44
N SER A 45 -0.46 7.26 9.14
CA SER A 45 0.27 7.02 10.39
C SER A 45 -0.56 6.25 11.42
N LEU A 46 -1.85 6.57 11.56
CA LEU A 46 -2.70 5.87 12.51
C LEU A 46 -3.03 4.45 12.05
N PHE A 47 -3.23 4.20 10.75
CA PHE A 47 -3.34 2.83 10.25
C PHE A 47 -2.06 2.04 10.51
N ALA A 48 -0.89 2.58 10.17
CA ALA A 48 0.39 1.92 10.38
C ALA A 48 0.60 1.57 11.86
N GLN A 49 0.33 2.53 12.77
CA GLN A 49 0.43 2.31 14.21
C GLN A 49 -0.57 1.25 14.71
N GLN A 50 -1.82 1.25 14.24
CA GLN A 50 -2.82 0.28 14.71
C GLN A 50 -2.53 -1.15 14.23
N PHE A 51 -1.94 -1.32 13.03
CA PHE A 51 -1.42 -2.60 12.58
C PHE A 51 -0.16 -3.02 13.34
N GLU A 52 0.79 -2.12 13.55
CA GLU A 52 2.02 -2.39 14.29
C GLU A 52 1.74 -2.84 15.74
N GLN A 53 0.83 -2.14 16.42
CA GLN A 53 0.46 -2.41 17.81
C GLN A 53 -0.58 -3.54 17.96
N GLN A 54 -1.05 -4.13 16.86
CA GLN A 54 -2.05 -5.21 16.85
C GLN A 54 -3.35 -4.85 17.60
N THR A 55 -3.76 -3.58 17.57
CA THR A 55 -4.93 -3.08 18.31
C THR A 55 -6.24 -3.20 17.53
N LEU A 56 -6.17 -3.44 16.21
CA LEU A 56 -7.35 -3.71 15.37
C LEU A 56 -7.94 -5.08 15.69
N SER A 57 -9.25 -5.12 15.94
CA SER A 57 -9.97 -6.39 16.03
C SER A 57 -10.05 -7.09 14.66
N LEU A 58 -10.29 -8.41 14.66
CA LEU A 58 -10.49 -9.18 13.43
C LEU A 58 -11.63 -8.60 12.56
N ASP A 59 -12.70 -8.12 13.18
CA ASP A 59 -13.81 -7.48 12.45
C ASP A 59 -13.38 -6.18 11.76
N GLN A 60 -12.52 -5.39 12.41
CA GLN A 60 -11.98 -4.17 11.82
C GLN A 60 -11.01 -4.48 10.68
N LYS A 61 -10.12 -5.45 10.86
CA LYS A 61 -9.21 -5.94 9.81
C LYS A 61 -10.01 -6.42 8.59
N ASN A 62 -11.05 -7.24 8.80
CA ASN A 62 -11.94 -7.69 7.74
C ASN A 62 -12.68 -6.53 7.06
N ARG A 63 -13.13 -5.53 7.80
CA ARG A 63 -13.79 -4.34 7.22
C ARG A 63 -12.84 -3.52 6.35
N ILE A 64 -11.57 -3.38 6.75
CA ILE A 64 -10.53 -2.74 5.94
C ILE A 64 -10.32 -3.53 4.65
N ALA A 65 -10.10 -4.84 4.72
CA ALA A 65 -9.90 -5.66 3.53
C ALA A 65 -11.09 -5.63 2.57
N GLN A 66 -12.33 -5.66 3.08
CA GLN A 66 -13.53 -5.57 2.24
C GLN A 66 -13.66 -4.19 1.58
N HIS A 67 -13.28 -3.11 2.28
CA HIS A 67 -13.28 -1.77 1.68
C HIS A 67 -12.30 -1.67 0.51
N LEU A 68 -11.06 -2.15 0.70
CA LEU A 68 -10.03 -2.19 -0.35
C LEU A 68 -10.52 -2.98 -1.57
N LEU A 69 -11.15 -4.13 -1.34
CA LEU A 69 -11.72 -4.98 -2.40
C LEU A 69 -12.86 -4.31 -3.16
N GLN A 70 -13.73 -3.55 -2.50
CA GLN A 70 -14.98 -3.07 -3.11
C GLN A 70 -14.84 -1.77 -3.89
N ASN A 71 -13.97 -0.87 -3.43
CA ASN A 71 -13.87 0.47 -4.03
C ASN A 71 -12.99 0.50 -5.28
N HIS A 72 -12.05 -0.44 -5.41
CA HIS A 72 -11.04 -0.47 -6.48
C HIS A 72 -10.21 0.84 -6.54
N ASP A 73 -10.03 1.50 -5.41
CA ASP A 73 -9.33 2.79 -5.28
C ASP A 73 -7.87 2.71 -5.75
N LEU A 74 -7.27 1.52 -5.69
CA LEU A 74 -5.91 1.22 -6.17
C LEU A 74 -5.73 1.51 -7.68
N PHE A 75 -6.80 1.50 -8.47
CA PHE A 75 -6.74 1.74 -9.92
C PHE A 75 -7.42 3.04 -10.35
N ALA A 76 -7.72 3.93 -9.39
CA ALA A 76 -8.43 5.19 -9.64
C ALA A 76 -7.69 6.07 -10.66
N SER A 77 -8.30 6.22 -11.84
CA SER A 77 -7.76 6.98 -12.99
C SER A 77 -6.34 6.60 -13.40
N ILE A 78 -5.92 5.34 -13.19
CA ILE A 78 -4.54 4.91 -13.43
C ILE A 78 -4.15 4.96 -14.91
N ASP A 79 -5.09 4.72 -15.84
CA ASP A 79 -4.84 4.80 -17.28
C ASP A 79 -5.10 6.21 -17.86
N GLY A 80 -5.44 7.17 -17.00
CA GLY A 80 -5.74 8.55 -17.37
C GLY A 80 -4.53 9.48 -17.31
N PRO A 81 -4.69 10.76 -17.65
CA PRO A 81 -3.66 11.77 -17.40
C PRO A 81 -3.39 11.90 -15.89
N GLN A 82 -2.25 12.52 -15.55
CA GLN A 82 -1.91 12.84 -14.16
C GLN A 82 -3.09 13.52 -13.45
N SER A 83 -3.43 12.99 -12.27
CA SER A 83 -4.63 13.36 -11.52
C SER A 83 -4.33 13.42 -10.03
N PRO A 84 -5.05 14.25 -9.24
CA PRO A 84 -4.98 14.18 -7.79
C PRO A 84 -5.37 12.81 -7.21
N LEU A 85 -5.99 11.93 -8.00
CA LEU A 85 -6.30 10.56 -7.57
C LEU A 85 -5.05 9.69 -7.35
N VAL A 86 -3.84 10.17 -7.68
CA VAL A 86 -2.57 9.53 -7.31
C VAL A 86 -2.46 9.35 -5.79
N PHE A 87 -2.94 10.32 -5.00
CA PHE A 87 -2.90 10.24 -3.54
C PHE A 87 -3.82 9.14 -3.03
N LEU A 88 -4.99 8.95 -3.65
CA LEU A 88 -5.92 7.89 -3.31
C LEU A 88 -5.31 6.51 -3.60
N ARG A 89 -4.85 6.28 -4.84
CA ARG A 89 -4.34 4.96 -5.22
C ARG A 89 -3.01 4.60 -4.55
N SER A 90 -2.09 5.57 -4.41
CA SER A 90 -0.79 5.31 -3.77
C SER A 90 -0.92 5.01 -2.28
N PHE A 91 -1.81 5.70 -1.54
CA PHE A 91 -2.04 5.39 -0.13
C PHE A 91 -2.93 4.15 0.06
N THR A 92 -3.77 3.83 -0.92
CA THR A 92 -4.45 2.52 -0.99
C THR A 92 -3.44 1.40 -1.15
N ALA A 93 -2.38 1.59 -1.95
CA ALA A 93 -1.30 0.61 -2.08
C ALA A 93 -0.59 0.36 -0.74
N LEU A 94 -0.25 1.42 0.00
CA LEU A 94 0.34 1.29 1.34
C LEU A 94 -0.59 0.60 2.35
N LEU A 95 -1.88 0.96 2.38
CA LEU A 95 -2.84 0.30 3.27
C LEU A 95 -3.01 -1.19 2.93
N THR A 96 -2.97 -1.53 1.64
CA THR A 96 -3.00 -2.93 1.18
C THR A 96 -1.72 -3.67 1.60
N ALA A 97 -0.57 -3.01 1.56
CA ALA A 97 0.69 -3.56 2.06
C ALA A 97 0.62 -3.84 3.58
N LEU A 98 0.07 -2.92 4.38
CA LEU A 98 -0.15 -3.16 5.82
C LEU A 98 -1.04 -4.39 6.07
N VAL A 99 -2.13 -4.54 5.31
CA VAL A 99 -3.04 -5.69 5.40
C VAL A 99 -2.31 -7.01 5.07
N LEU A 100 -1.52 -7.05 3.99
CA LEU A 100 -0.76 -8.24 3.61
C LEU A 100 0.35 -8.57 4.61
N SER A 101 1.05 -7.57 5.13
CA SER A 101 2.11 -7.75 6.14
C SER A 101 1.55 -8.36 7.43
N ASP A 102 0.40 -7.86 7.88
CA ASP A 102 -0.30 -8.38 9.06
C ASP A 102 -0.85 -9.79 8.84
N ASP A 103 -1.42 -10.08 7.67
CA ASP A 103 -1.89 -11.42 7.29
C ASP A 103 -0.75 -12.44 7.17
N ALA A 104 0.44 -12.01 6.75
CA ALA A 104 1.61 -12.88 6.68
C ALA A 104 1.99 -13.45 8.06
N GLN A 105 1.69 -12.71 9.12
CA GLN A 105 2.00 -13.10 10.51
C GLN A 105 0.83 -13.81 11.20
N THR A 106 -0.41 -13.42 10.89
CA THR A 106 -1.59 -13.82 11.68
C THR A 106 -2.64 -14.61 10.90
N HIS A 107 -2.49 -14.75 9.58
CA HIS A 107 -3.25 -15.64 8.69
C HIS A 107 -4.79 -15.49 8.76
N TRP A 108 -5.30 -14.27 8.84
CA TRP A 108 -6.73 -14.00 8.98
C TRP A 108 -7.47 -13.78 7.65
N LEU A 109 -6.77 -13.45 6.56
CA LEU A 109 -7.39 -13.35 5.24
C LEU A 109 -7.76 -14.73 4.73
N THR A 110 -8.94 -14.80 4.11
CA THR A 110 -9.31 -15.98 3.32
C THR A 110 -8.36 -16.14 2.13
N PRO A 111 -8.12 -17.37 1.65
CA PRO A 111 -7.28 -17.60 0.46
C PRO A 111 -7.73 -16.79 -0.77
N LYS A 112 -9.06 -16.59 -0.92
CA LYS A 112 -9.63 -15.80 -2.02
C LYS A 112 -9.25 -14.32 -1.94
N LEU A 113 -9.37 -13.70 -0.76
CA LEU A 113 -8.98 -12.29 -0.56
C LEU A 113 -7.48 -12.10 -0.72
N ARG A 114 -6.69 -13.01 -0.15
CA ARG A 114 -5.24 -12.98 -0.29
C ARG A 114 -4.79 -13.06 -1.75
N ALA A 115 -5.34 -14.00 -2.52
CA ALA A 115 -5.05 -14.13 -3.95
C ALA A 115 -5.44 -12.88 -4.74
N HIS A 116 -6.54 -12.20 -4.36
CA HIS A 116 -6.94 -10.93 -4.96
C HIS A 116 -5.89 -9.84 -4.73
N PHE A 117 -5.45 -9.64 -3.49
CA PHE A 117 -4.43 -8.62 -3.18
C PHE A 117 -3.06 -8.92 -3.81
N PHE A 118 -2.69 -10.20 -3.97
CA PHE A 118 -1.50 -10.55 -4.76
C PHE A 118 -1.65 -10.16 -6.23
N ASN A 119 -2.80 -10.44 -6.83
CA ASN A 119 -3.07 -10.04 -8.21
C ASN A 119 -3.06 -8.51 -8.36
N ASP A 120 -3.63 -7.79 -7.39
CA ASP A 120 -3.61 -6.32 -7.36
C ASP A 120 -2.18 -5.78 -7.30
N ALA A 121 -1.33 -6.33 -6.42
CA ALA A 121 0.08 -5.95 -6.31
C ALA A 121 0.85 -6.17 -7.62
N LEU A 122 0.66 -7.32 -8.27
CA LEU A 122 1.26 -7.67 -9.55
C LEU A 122 0.77 -6.78 -10.70
N THR A 123 -0.46 -6.26 -10.62
CA THR A 123 -1.10 -5.49 -11.68
C THR A 123 -0.87 -3.98 -11.53
N TYR A 124 -0.85 -3.46 -10.30
CA TYR A 124 -0.75 -2.03 -10.02
C TYR A 124 0.58 -1.43 -10.46
N LEU A 125 1.70 -1.98 -9.98
CA LEU A 125 3.03 -1.41 -10.20
C LEU A 125 3.38 -1.23 -11.69
N PRO A 126 3.19 -2.23 -12.59
CA PRO A 126 3.49 -2.03 -14.01
C PRO A 126 2.51 -1.07 -14.70
N ARG A 127 1.33 -0.80 -14.13
CA ARG A 127 0.36 0.15 -14.69
C ARG A 127 0.54 1.58 -14.19
N GLU A 128 1.15 1.80 -13.03
CA GLU A 128 1.33 3.14 -12.48
C GLU A 128 2.34 3.95 -13.28
N THR A 129 1.88 4.96 -14.03
CA THR A 129 2.73 5.83 -14.86
C THR A 129 3.03 7.18 -14.23
N ASP A 130 2.45 7.50 -13.07
CA ASP A 130 2.68 8.77 -12.39
C ASP A 130 4.03 8.77 -11.69
N GLN A 131 4.99 9.49 -12.29
CA GLN A 131 6.37 9.62 -11.82
C GLN A 131 6.59 10.90 -11.00
N ARG A 132 5.52 11.52 -10.49
CA ARG A 132 5.66 12.67 -9.57
C ARG A 132 6.14 12.18 -8.21
N GLY A 133 7.02 12.94 -7.56
CA GLY A 133 7.33 12.79 -6.14
C GLY A 133 6.68 13.90 -5.31
N TRP A 134 7.49 14.80 -4.76
CA TRP A 134 6.98 15.91 -3.94
C TRP A 134 6.16 16.92 -4.75
N THR A 135 4.93 17.18 -4.31
CA THR A 135 4.01 18.17 -4.89
C THR A 135 3.52 19.17 -3.84
N VAL A 136 2.73 20.16 -4.25
CA VAL A 136 2.04 21.08 -3.31
C VAL A 136 1.08 20.36 -2.35
N ASN A 137 0.64 19.14 -2.67
CA ASN A 137 -0.24 18.31 -1.84
C ASN A 137 0.54 17.18 -1.13
N GLY A 138 1.87 17.28 -1.05
CA GLY A 138 2.76 16.26 -0.49
C GLY A 138 3.19 15.20 -1.52
N TRP A 139 3.54 14.02 -1.03
CA TRP A 139 4.09 12.90 -1.79
C TRP A 139 3.06 12.25 -2.72
N ALA A 140 3.31 12.32 -4.04
CA ALA A 140 2.52 11.66 -5.08
C ALA A 140 3.14 10.32 -5.50
N ASP A 141 3.57 9.53 -4.52
CA ASP A 141 4.54 8.44 -4.65
C ASP A 141 3.93 7.12 -5.17
N GLY A 142 3.31 7.17 -6.35
CA GLY A 142 2.63 6.03 -6.97
C GLY A 142 3.54 4.81 -7.15
N VAL A 143 4.71 5.01 -7.75
CA VAL A 143 5.68 3.93 -8.04
C VAL A 143 6.29 3.38 -6.75
N SER A 144 6.76 4.26 -5.86
CA SER A 144 7.36 3.89 -4.57
C SER A 144 6.40 3.08 -3.70
N HIS A 145 5.15 3.53 -3.54
CA HIS A 145 4.15 2.78 -2.75
C HIS A 145 3.70 1.50 -3.45
N GLY A 146 3.73 1.46 -4.79
CA GLY A 146 3.52 0.23 -5.55
C GLY A 146 4.61 -0.80 -5.37
N ALA A 147 5.86 -0.35 -5.27
CA ALA A 147 6.99 -1.22 -4.95
C ALA A 147 6.82 -1.81 -3.54
N ASP A 148 6.46 -1.00 -2.54
CA ASP A 148 6.20 -1.50 -1.18
C ASP A 148 5.09 -2.56 -1.14
N LEU A 149 4.01 -2.34 -1.88
CA LEU A 149 2.93 -3.31 -2.03
C LEU A 149 3.41 -4.61 -2.70
N LEU A 150 4.13 -4.52 -3.82
CA LEU A 150 4.65 -5.70 -4.52
C LEU A 150 5.67 -6.46 -3.67
N GLY A 151 6.59 -5.77 -3.01
CA GLY A 151 7.59 -6.38 -2.11
C GLY A 151 6.93 -7.13 -0.95
N THR A 152 5.91 -6.52 -0.34
CA THR A 152 5.15 -7.15 0.75
C THR A 152 4.36 -8.36 0.26
N ALA A 153 3.69 -8.24 -0.89
CA ALA A 153 2.96 -9.36 -1.50
C ALA A 153 3.92 -10.52 -1.83
N TRP A 154 5.04 -10.22 -2.49
CA TRP A 154 6.00 -11.22 -2.92
C TRP A 154 6.71 -11.89 -1.74
N ALA A 155 6.94 -11.20 -0.63
CA ALA A 155 7.50 -11.80 0.58
C ALA A 155 6.49 -12.60 1.42
N HIS A 156 5.19 -12.50 1.14
CA HIS A 156 4.16 -13.17 1.92
C HIS A 156 4.30 -14.71 1.83
N PRO A 157 4.25 -15.49 2.93
CA PRO A 157 4.52 -16.95 2.92
C PRO A 157 3.63 -17.78 1.98
N ALA A 158 2.42 -17.31 1.71
CA ALA A 158 1.49 -17.92 0.75
C ALA A 158 1.56 -17.36 -0.68
N PHE A 159 2.58 -16.56 -1.03
CA PHE A 159 2.73 -16.02 -2.37
C PHE A 159 2.95 -17.15 -3.39
N PRO A 160 2.22 -17.16 -4.53
CA PRO A 160 2.29 -18.24 -5.50
C PRO A 160 3.67 -18.29 -6.21
N PRO A 161 4.40 -19.42 -6.16
CA PRO A 161 5.72 -19.53 -6.81
C PRO A 161 5.70 -19.31 -8.33
N ASP A 162 4.58 -19.63 -8.99
CA ASP A 162 4.36 -19.42 -10.42
C ASP A 162 4.11 -17.95 -10.79
N ALA A 163 3.90 -17.06 -9.81
CA ALA A 163 3.78 -15.62 -10.05
C ALA A 163 5.12 -14.86 -10.01
N VAL A 164 6.23 -15.53 -9.66
CA VAL A 164 7.57 -14.93 -9.63
C VAL A 164 7.96 -14.27 -10.97
N PRO A 165 7.76 -14.89 -12.15
CA PRO A 165 8.04 -14.23 -13.43
C PRO A 165 7.22 -12.96 -13.64
N THR A 166 5.97 -12.94 -13.17
CA THR A 166 5.10 -11.76 -13.26
C THR A 166 5.59 -10.63 -12.36
N ALA A 167 6.06 -10.94 -11.14
CA ALA A 167 6.64 -9.95 -10.23
C ALA A 167 7.93 -9.33 -10.79
N LEU A 168 8.81 -10.15 -11.35
CA LEU A 168 10.01 -9.67 -12.05
C LEU A 168 9.63 -8.79 -13.25
N HIS A 169 8.67 -9.23 -14.06
CA HIS A 169 8.18 -8.45 -15.20
C HIS A 169 7.60 -7.10 -14.78
N ALA A 170 6.90 -7.02 -13.64
CA ALA A 170 6.40 -5.76 -13.10
C ALA A 170 7.52 -4.76 -12.82
N LEU A 171 8.60 -5.20 -12.17
CA LEU A 171 9.78 -4.36 -11.89
C LEU A 171 10.48 -3.95 -13.19
N THR A 172 10.75 -4.89 -14.09
CA THR A 172 11.37 -4.59 -15.39
C THR A 172 10.55 -3.59 -16.18
N THR A 173 9.22 -3.67 -16.15
CA THR A 173 8.32 -2.73 -16.82
C THR A 173 8.51 -1.31 -16.29
N VAL A 174 8.60 -1.13 -14.96
CA VAL A 174 8.85 0.19 -14.36
C VAL A 174 10.20 0.74 -14.81
N LEU A 175 11.27 -0.08 -14.71
CA LEU A 175 12.62 0.32 -15.06
C LEU A 175 12.75 0.71 -16.54
N LEU A 176 12.14 -0.06 -17.45
CA LEU A 176 12.19 0.20 -18.89
C LEU A 176 11.31 1.39 -19.33
N ARG A 177 10.22 1.67 -18.61
CA ARG A 177 9.35 2.81 -18.90
C ARG A 177 9.92 4.12 -18.38
N GLN A 178 10.85 4.08 -17.44
CA GLN A 178 11.35 5.27 -16.77
C GLN A 178 11.94 6.26 -17.78
N THR A 179 11.37 7.47 -17.85
CA THR A 179 11.80 8.52 -18.80
C THR A 179 12.59 9.64 -18.12
N GLN A 180 12.64 9.65 -16.79
CA GLN A 180 13.33 10.63 -15.96
C GLN A 180 14.20 9.92 -14.93
N VAL A 181 15.22 10.59 -14.40
CA VAL A 181 16.00 10.02 -13.29
C VAL A 181 15.12 9.86 -12.05
N PHE A 182 15.24 8.76 -11.31
CA PHE A 182 14.60 8.60 -10.00
C PHE A 182 15.14 9.64 -9.02
N GLN A 183 14.26 10.30 -8.27
CA GLN A 183 14.61 11.45 -7.42
C GLN A 183 14.03 11.37 -6.01
N PHE A 184 13.11 10.44 -5.76
CA PHE A 184 12.25 10.41 -4.57
C PHE A 184 12.15 8.97 -4.02
N ASP A 185 13.30 8.34 -3.83
CA ASP A 185 13.46 7.00 -3.25
C ASP A 185 12.77 5.85 -4.02
N GLU A 186 12.45 6.04 -5.30
CA GLU A 186 11.86 4.97 -6.11
C GLU A 186 12.85 3.81 -6.30
N GLU A 187 14.13 4.11 -6.60
CA GLU A 187 15.18 3.11 -6.79
C GLU A 187 15.38 2.20 -5.56
N PRO A 188 15.62 2.72 -4.34
CA PRO A 188 15.80 1.85 -3.17
C PRO A 188 14.54 1.06 -2.83
N ARG A 189 13.33 1.58 -3.07
CA ARG A 189 12.08 0.84 -2.81
C ARG A 189 11.84 -0.26 -3.85
N LEU A 190 12.14 -0.02 -5.12
CA LEU A 190 12.14 -1.07 -6.16
C LEU A 190 13.18 -2.15 -5.87
N ALA A 191 14.38 -1.78 -5.41
CA ALA A 191 15.38 -2.76 -5.01
C ALA A 191 14.94 -3.58 -3.79
N MET A 192 14.26 -2.94 -2.83
CA MET A 192 13.78 -3.60 -1.63
C MET A 192 12.80 -4.74 -1.94
N THR A 193 12.01 -4.66 -3.01
CA THR A 193 11.10 -5.76 -3.38
C THR A 193 11.86 -7.06 -3.66
N LEU A 194 13.02 -6.98 -4.32
CA LEU A 194 13.87 -8.14 -4.61
C LEU A 194 14.52 -8.67 -3.33
N VAL A 195 14.97 -7.77 -2.45
CA VAL A 195 15.57 -8.14 -1.15
C VAL A 195 14.56 -8.88 -0.29
N MET A 196 13.34 -8.35 -0.15
CA MET A 196 12.27 -8.98 0.62
C MET A 196 11.91 -10.36 0.06
N ALA A 197 11.76 -10.49 -1.26
CA ALA A 197 11.47 -11.77 -1.90
C ALA A 197 12.59 -12.80 -1.72
N SER A 198 13.86 -12.35 -1.78
CA SER A 198 15.02 -13.22 -1.56
C SER A 198 15.11 -13.68 -0.10
N GLN A 199 14.88 -12.79 0.86
CA GLN A 199 14.84 -13.11 2.30
C GLN A 199 13.69 -14.08 2.65
N ALA A 200 12.57 -14.00 1.93
CA ALA A 200 11.47 -14.95 2.03
C ALA A 200 11.70 -16.27 1.26
N HIS A 201 12.84 -16.44 0.61
CA HIS A 201 13.17 -17.59 -0.25
C HIS A 201 12.22 -17.79 -1.45
N HIS A 202 11.53 -16.74 -1.89
CA HIS A 202 10.66 -16.74 -3.07
C HIS A 202 11.38 -16.29 -4.35
N LEU A 203 12.62 -15.80 -4.22
CA LEU A 203 13.48 -15.42 -5.33
C LEU A 203 14.90 -15.95 -5.10
N THR A 204 15.45 -16.61 -6.11
CA THR A 204 16.82 -17.14 -6.15
C THR A 204 17.69 -16.36 -7.15
N ILE A 205 19.01 -16.47 -7.01
CA ILE A 205 19.96 -15.81 -7.92
C ILE A 205 19.80 -16.31 -9.36
N ASP A 206 19.48 -17.59 -9.57
CA ASP A 206 19.30 -18.17 -10.91
C ASP A 206 18.07 -17.62 -11.66
N GLN A 207 17.17 -16.93 -10.96
CA GLN A 207 15.97 -16.31 -11.52
C GLN A 207 16.15 -14.81 -11.85
N LEU A 208 17.27 -14.19 -11.46
CA LEU A 208 17.64 -12.80 -11.78
C LEU A 208 18.40 -12.74 -13.11
#